data_AF-A0ABD5MU01-F1
#
_entry.id   AF-A0ABD5MU01-F1
#
_cell.length_a   1.000
_cell.length_b   1.000
_cell.length_c   1.000
_cell.angle_alpha   90.00
_cell.angle_beta   90.00
_cell.angle_gamma   90.00
#
_symmetry.space_group_name_H-M   'P 1'
#
loop_
_entity.id
_entity.type
_entity.pdbx_description
1 polymer ?
#
loop_
_entity_poly.entity_id
_entity_poly.type
_entity_poly.pdbx_seq_one_letter_code
_entity_poly.pdbx_strand_id
1 'polypeptide(L)'
;MTKYETKKMPILIALIMIISTVPLGLYALEQHDFILNIEHLSFSILGLVVEFMNLIAGFLVLFGSVLLVARYVRTKLESPTIPFEGTTPRLTFLTLGLEIFIGAEIINTATTRTLEDFLLLSLTIATRGLIGLILYLEKKSSSH
;
A
#
# COMPACT_ATOMS: atom_id res chain seq x y z
N MET A 1 32.35 -39.43 -53.04
CA MET A 1 32.04 -40.04 -51.73
C MET A 1 31.54 -38.95 -50.76
N THR A 2 30.56 -38.13 -51.17
CA THR A 2 30.25 -36.82 -50.54
C THR A 2 28.74 -36.51 -50.43
N LYS A 3 27.86 -37.44 -50.84
CA LYS A 3 26.39 -37.24 -50.82
C LYS A 3 25.71 -37.80 -49.56
N TYR A 4 26.44 -38.59 -48.77
CA TYR A 4 25.92 -39.26 -47.56
C TYR A 4 26.12 -38.44 -46.27
N GLU A 5 27.10 -37.53 -46.23
CA GLU A 5 27.33 -36.66 -45.05
C GLU A 5 26.39 -35.46 -45.00
N THR A 6 26.08 -34.85 -46.15
CA THR A 6 25.18 -33.69 -46.25
C THR A 6 23.75 -33.99 -45.82
N LYS A 7 23.29 -35.25 -45.97
CA LYS A 7 21.94 -35.65 -45.55
C LYS A 7 21.80 -35.92 -44.05
N LYS A 8 22.92 -36.16 -43.34
CA LYS A 8 22.95 -36.44 -41.88
C LYS A 8 23.07 -35.17 -41.03
N MET A 9 23.66 -34.11 -41.57
CA MET A 9 23.75 -32.80 -40.90
C MET A 9 22.42 -32.20 -40.42
N PRO A 10 21.34 -32.14 -41.22
CA PRO A 10 20.07 -31.57 -40.75
C PRO A 10 19.41 -32.43 -39.66
N ILE A 11 19.61 -33.75 -39.70
CA ILE A 11 19.10 -34.68 -38.68
C ILE A 11 19.87 -34.49 -37.36
N LEU A 12 21.19 -34.30 -37.42
CA LEU A 12 22.01 -34.02 -36.25
C LEU A 12 21.62 -32.68 -35.59
N ILE A 13 21.40 -31.63 -36.39
CA ILE A 13 20.99 -30.31 -35.88
C ILE A 13 19.59 -30.38 -35.25
N ALA A 14 18.65 -31.08 -35.88
CA ALA A 14 17.32 -31.30 -35.31
C ALA A 14 17.39 -32.08 -33.98
N LEU A 15 18.25 -33.10 -33.90
CA LEU A 15 18.46 -33.87 -32.68
C LEU A 15 19.03 -32.99 -31.55
N ILE A 16 20.03 -32.15 -31.86
CA ILE A 16 20.63 -31.22 -30.89
C ILE A 16 19.59 -30.19 -30.40
N MET A 17 18.74 -29.67 -31.28
CA MET A 17 17.66 -28.75 -30.89
C MET A 17 16.59 -29.41 -30.01
N ILE A 18 16.25 -30.67 -30.26
CA ILE A 18 15.29 -31.40 -29.43
C ILE A 18 15.92 -31.69 -28.05
N ILE A 19 17.19 -32.10 -28.02
CA ILE A 19 17.91 -32.38 -26.78
C ILE A 19 18.15 -31.09 -25.97
N SER A 20 18.29 -29.93 -26.59
CA SER A 20 18.49 -28.66 -25.88
C SER A 20 17.20 -28.00 -25.39
N THR A 21 16.06 -28.22 -26.05
CA THR A 21 14.78 -27.63 -25.65
C THR A 21 14.13 -28.32 -24.46
N VAL A 22 14.33 -29.64 -24.29
CA VAL A 22 13.75 -30.41 -23.17
C VAL A 22 14.29 -29.99 -21.80
N PRO A 23 15.62 -29.83 -21.58
CA PRO A 23 16.17 -29.32 -20.32
C PRO A 23 15.74 -27.88 -20.04
N LEU A 24 15.64 -27.06 -21.08
CA LEU A 24 15.22 -25.65 -20.97
C LEU A 24 13.76 -25.56 -20.51
N GLY A 25 12.89 -26.41 -21.04
CA GLY A 25 11.49 -26.50 -20.64
C GLY A 25 11.31 -27.00 -19.21
N LEU A 26 12.09 -28.00 -18.79
CA LEU A 26 12.09 -28.50 -17.41
C LEU A 26 12.57 -27.43 -16.41
N TYR A 27 13.65 -26.72 -16.74
CA TYR A 27 14.15 -25.61 -15.92
C TYR A 27 13.15 -24.45 -15.84
N ALA A 28 12.42 -24.16 -16.93
CA ALA A 28 11.36 -23.16 -16.94
C ALA A 28 10.15 -23.56 -16.09
N LEU A 29 9.80 -24.86 -16.04
CA LEU A 29 8.73 -25.36 -15.17
C LEU A 29 9.09 -25.25 -13.69
N GLU A 30 10.31 -25.64 -13.30
CA GLU A 30 10.78 -25.46 -11.92
C GLU A 30 10.87 -23.99 -11.51
N GLN A 31 11.29 -23.10 -12.42
CA GLN A 31 11.24 -21.65 -12.19
C GLN A 31 9.81 -21.12 -12.05
N HIS A 32 8.85 -21.66 -12.81
CA HIS A 32 7.47 -21.23 -12.74
C HIS A 32 6.87 -21.49 -11.35
N ASP A 33 7.07 -22.69 -10.80
CA ASP A 33 6.59 -23.05 -9.47
C ASP A 33 7.30 -22.23 -8.37
N PHE A 34 8.60 -21.95 -8.55
CA PHE A 34 9.36 -21.09 -7.63
C PHE A 34 8.86 -19.63 -7.64
N ILE A 35 8.62 -19.06 -8.82
CA ILE A 35 8.10 -17.69 -8.98
C ILE A 35 6.69 -17.60 -8.38
N LEU A 36 5.80 -18.55 -8.67
CA LEU A 36 4.44 -18.58 -8.11
C LEU A 36 4.44 -18.67 -6.59
N ASN A 37 5.32 -19.49 -6.00
CA ASN A 37 5.45 -19.58 -4.54
C ASN A 37 5.96 -18.28 -3.91
N ILE A 38 6.92 -17.59 -4.54
CA ILE A 38 7.41 -16.28 -4.06
C ILE A 38 6.32 -15.22 -4.17
N GLU A 39 5.57 -15.18 -5.28
CA GLU A 39 4.47 -14.24 -5.47
C GLU A 39 3.40 -14.45 -4.39
N HIS A 40 2.97 -15.69 -4.16
CA HIS A 40 1.98 -16.02 -3.14
C HIS A 40 2.44 -15.63 -1.72
N LEU A 41 3.70 -15.92 -1.37
CA LEU A 41 4.28 -15.51 -0.10
C LEU A 41 4.33 -13.99 0.04
N SER A 42 4.73 -13.29 -1.02
CA SER A 42 4.83 -11.83 -1.05
C SER A 42 3.47 -11.18 -0.84
N PHE A 43 2.42 -11.64 -1.53
CA PHE A 43 1.06 -11.13 -1.35
C PHE A 43 0.52 -11.41 0.06
N SER A 44 0.80 -12.60 0.61
CA SER A 44 0.37 -12.97 1.96
C SER A 44 1.01 -12.08 3.03
N ILE A 45 2.32 -11.83 2.91
CA ILE A 45 3.05 -10.96 3.85
C ILE A 45 2.57 -9.51 3.71
N LEU A 46 2.37 -9.01 2.49
CA LEU A 46 1.87 -7.65 2.28
C LEU A 46 0.47 -7.46 2.87
N GLY A 47 -0.43 -8.42 2.68
CA GLY A 47 -1.76 -8.38 3.27
C GLY A 47 -1.71 -8.28 4.81
N LEU A 48 -0.85 -9.07 5.43
CA LEU A 48 -0.65 -9.04 6.89
C LEU A 48 -0.07 -7.71 7.36
N VAL A 49 0.86 -7.12 6.61
CA VAL A 49 1.40 -5.78 6.90
C VAL A 49 0.29 -4.71 6.81
N VAL A 50 -0.56 -4.77 5.78
CA VAL A 50 -1.68 -3.84 5.59
C VAL A 50 -2.68 -3.94 6.74
N GLU A 51 -3.05 -5.16 7.16
CA GLU A 51 -3.92 -5.38 8.32
C GLU A 51 -3.32 -4.77 9.59
N PHE A 52 -2.02 -4.99 9.82
CA PHE A 52 -1.33 -4.45 10.99
C PHE A 52 -1.27 -2.92 10.97
N MET A 53 -1.02 -2.33 9.79
CA MET A 53 -1.04 -0.88 9.60
C MET A 53 -2.44 -0.30 9.87
N ASN A 54 -3.50 -0.94 9.35
CA ASN A 54 -4.87 -0.53 9.59
C ASN A 54 -5.25 -0.62 11.08
N LEU A 55 -4.79 -1.66 11.78
CA LEU A 55 -5.00 -1.82 13.21
C LEU A 55 -4.34 -0.69 14.01
N ILE A 56 -3.06 -0.39 13.72
CA ILE A 56 -2.32 0.70 14.37
C ILE A 56 -2.95 2.06 14.06
N ALA A 57 -3.29 2.30 12.80
CA ALA A 57 -3.92 3.52 12.36
C ALA A 57 -5.26 3.76 13.06
N GLY A 58 -6.11 2.72 13.09
CA GLY A 58 -7.38 2.74 13.80
C GLY A 58 -7.21 3.01 15.29
N PHE A 59 -6.25 2.34 15.93
CA PHE A 59 -5.92 2.58 17.34
C PHE A 59 -5.52 4.03 17.60
N LEU A 60 -4.63 4.61 16.78
CA LEU A 60 -4.19 6.00 16.94
C LEU A 60 -5.31 7.02 16.75
N VAL A 61 -6.20 6.79 15.78
CA VAL A 61 -7.37 7.65 15.55
C VAL A 61 -8.36 7.56 16.71
N LEU A 62 -8.68 6.34 17.16
CA LEU A 62 -9.55 6.13 18.32
C LEU A 62 -8.95 6.75 19.59
N PHE A 63 -7.68 6.48 19.86
CA PHE A 63 -7.01 7.04 21.04
C PHE A 63 -6.93 8.58 20.98
N GLY A 64 -6.55 9.13 19.84
CA GLY A 64 -6.49 10.57 19.62
C GLY A 64 -7.85 11.26 19.79
N SER A 65 -8.91 10.66 19.23
CA SER A 65 -10.28 11.18 19.34
C SER A 65 -10.82 11.13 20.78
N VAL A 66 -10.62 10.03 21.51
CA VAL A 66 -11.03 9.90 22.92
C VAL A 66 -10.35 10.98 23.77
N LEU A 67 -9.04 11.18 23.59
CA LEU A 67 -8.30 12.22 24.31
C LEU A 67 -8.78 13.65 23.97
N LEU A 68 -9.21 13.88 22.73
CA LEU A 68 -9.76 15.15 22.28
C LEU A 68 -11.11 15.43 22.97
N VAL A 69 -12.02 14.45 22.96
CA VAL A 69 -13.35 14.54 23.56
C VAL A 69 -13.25 14.69 25.08
N ALA A 70 -12.43 13.86 25.74
CA ALA A 70 -12.24 13.94 27.19
C ALA A 70 -11.77 15.33 27.62
N ARG A 71 -10.87 15.95 26.85
CA ARG A 71 -10.43 17.32 27.11
C ARG A 71 -11.50 18.35 26.81
N TYR A 72 -12.21 18.23 25.69
CA TYR A 72 -13.30 19.15 25.36
C TYR A 72 -14.32 19.21 26.51
N VAL A 73 -14.72 18.04 27.01
CA VAL A 73 -15.62 17.91 28.16
C VAL A 73 -14.99 18.55 29.41
N ARG A 74 -13.73 18.24 29.72
CA ARG A 74 -13.03 18.82 30.87
C ARG A 74 -12.91 20.35 30.79
N THR A 75 -12.55 20.90 29.65
CA THR A 75 -12.43 22.35 29.43
C THR A 75 -13.78 23.05 29.55
N LYS A 76 -14.86 22.44 29.04
CA LYS A 76 -16.21 22.99 29.20
C LYS A 76 -16.75 22.88 30.62
N LEU A 77 -16.36 21.86 31.37
CA LEU A 77 -16.67 21.72 32.80
C LEU A 77 -15.90 22.73 33.67
N GLU A 78 -14.61 22.94 33.41
CA GLU A 78 -13.76 23.84 34.19
C GLU A 78 -14.01 25.32 33.83
N SER A 79 -14.34 25.64 32.57
CA SER A 79 -14.57 27.02 32.14
C SER A 79 -15.51 27.07 30.91
N PRO A 80 -16.83 27.23 31.13
CA PRO A 80 -17.83 27.15 30.06
C PRO A 80 -17.65 28.19 28.94
N THR A 81 -17.09 29.35 29.29
CA THR A 81 -17.01 30.56 28.45
C THR A 81 -15.75 30.63 27.59
N ILE A 82 -14.74 29.79 27.84
CA ILE A 82 -13.48 29.85 27.09
C ILE A 82 -13.64 29.07 25.77
N PRO A 83 -13.21 29.63 24.63
CA PRO A 83 -13.17 28.91 23.36
C PRO A 83 -12.15 27.77 23.44
N PHE A 84 -12.49 26.62 22.85
CA PHE A 84 -11.61 25.45 22.87
C PHE A 84 -10.43 25.66 21.90
N GLU A 85 -9.26 25.98 22.43
CA GLU A 85 -8.03 26.05 21.65
C GLU A 85 -7.47 24.63 21.43
N GLY A 86 -7.57 24.15 20.20
CA GLY A 86 -6.99 22.87 19.79
C GLY A 86 -5.46 22.91 19.86
N THR A 87 -4.87 22.37 20.93
CA THR A 87 -3.40 22.37 21.06
C THR A 87 -2.73 21.35 20.14
N THR A 88 -1.61 21.76 19.57
CA THR A 88 -0.76 21.11 18.55
C THR A 88 -0.37 19.64 18.75
N PRO A 89 0.04 19.13 19.94
CA PRO A 89 0.61 17.77 20.03
C PRO A 89 -0.42 16.64 19.86
N ARG A 90 -1.73 16.93 19.96
CA ARG A 90 -2.79 15.91 19.86
C ARG A 90 -3.41 15.80 18.48
N LEU A 91 -3.38 16.89 17.70
CA LEU A 91 -3.59 16.81 16.25
C LEU A 91 -2.58 15.85 15.62
N THR A 92 -1.34 15.80 16.13
CA THR A 92 -0.29 14.92 15.63
C THR A 92 -0.67 13.45 15.64
N PHE A 93 -1.31 12.94 16.70
CA PHE A 93 -1.75 11.52 16.74
C PHE A 93 -2.86 11.24 15.73
N LEU A 94 -3.79 12.18 15.58
CA LEU A 94 -4.88 12.05 14.62
C LEU A 94 -4.33 12.07 13.19
N THR A 95 -3.45 13.01 12.87
CA THR A 95 -2.77 13.14 11.57
C THR A 95 -1.88 11.92 11.27
N LEU A 96 -1.15 11.41 12.25
CA LEU A 96 -0.26 10.27 12.08
C LEU A 96 -1.04 8.96 11.84
N GLY A 97 -2.11 8.69 12.60
CA GLY A 97 -2.98 7.54 12.33
C GLY A 97 -3.62 7.62 10.95
N LEU A 98 -4.03 8.82 10.58
CA LEU A 98 -4.50 9.14 9.24
C LEU A 98 -3.42 8.85 8.17
N GLU A 99 -2.17 9.31 8.31
CA GLU A 99 -1.10 9.04 7.34
C GLU A 99 -0.79 7.55 7.18
N ILE A 100 -0.84 6.78 8.27
CA ILE A 100 -0.66 5.31 8.24
C ILE A 100 -1.79 4.65 7.44
N PHE A 101 -3.05 5.10 7.57
CA PHE A 101 -4.15 4.59 6.75
C PHE A 101 -3.91 4.79 5.25
N ILE A 102 -3.41 5.96 4.84
CA ILE A 102 -3.09 6.21 3.43
C ILE A 102 -1.99 5.25 2.97
N GLY A 103 -0.94 5.06 3.78
CA GLY A 103 0.13 4.12 3.46
C GLY A 103 -0.39 2.69 3.26
N ALA A 104 -1.28 2.24 4.14
CA ALA A 104 -1.91 0.92 4.04
C ALA A 104 -2.75 0.77 2.77
N GLU A 105 -3.51 1.81 2.42
CA GLU A 105 -4.38 1.83 1.25
C GLU A 105 -3.59 1.89 -0.07
N ILE A 106 -2.44 2.57 -0.10
CA ILE A 106 -1.50 2.53 -1.26
C ILE A 106 -0.99 1.10 -1.48
N ILE A 107 -0.56 0.43 -0.42
CA ILE A 107 -0.05 -0.95 -0.49
C ILE A 107 -1.15 -1.91 -0.96
N ASN A 108 -2.37 -1.73 -0.44
CA ASN A 108 -3.52 -2.52 -0.85
C ASN A 108 -3.85 -2.30 -2.33
N THR A 109 -3.93 -1.04 -2.79
CA THR A 109 -4.19 -0.72 -4.20
C THR A 109 -3.11 -1.28 -5.14
N ALA A 110 -1.84 -1.27 -4.70
CA ALA A 110 -0.73 -1.85 -5.47
C ALA A 110 -0.84 -3.38 -5.61
N THR A 111 -1.51 -4.05 -4.66
CA THR A 111 -1.67 -5.51 -4.65
C THR A 111 -2.99 -5.98 -5.26
N THR A 112 -4.10 -5.24 -5.11
CA THR A 112 -5.43 -5.67 -5.57
C THR A 112 -5.81 -5.18 -6.97
N ARG A 113 -5.10 -4.21 -7.59
CA ARG A 113 -5.32 -3.71 -8.96
C ARG A 113 -6.81 -3.51 -9.36
N THR A 114 -7.70 -3.19 -8.43
CA THR A 114 -9.09 -2.89 -8.77
C THR A 114 -9.29 -1.38 -8.95
N LEU A 115 -10.16 -0.99 -9.87
CA LEU A 115 -10.50 0.42 -10.12
C LEU A 115 -11.19 1.07 -8.90
N GLU A 116 -11.91 0.27 -8.11
CA GLU A 116 -12.64 0.74 -6.93
C GLU A 116 -11.69 1.14 -5.79
N ASP A 117 -10.69 0.31 -5.49
CA ASP A 117 -9.66 0.62 -4.48
C ASP A 117 -8.87 1.88 -4.88
N PHE A 118 -8.57 2.04 -6.17
CA PHE A 118 -7.88 3.23 -6.68
C PHE A 118 -8.72 4.51 -6.53
N LEU A 119 -10.03 4.42 -6.75
CA LEU A 119 -10.95 5.56 -6.57
C LEU A 119 -11.07 5.95 -5.10
N LEU A 120 -11.18 4.96 -4.19
CA LEU A 120 -11.18 5.18 -2.75
C LEU A 120 -9.89 5.87 -2.29
N LEU A 121 -8.74 5.37 -2.72
CA LEU A 121 -7.45 5.98 -2.44
C LEU A 121 -7.38 7.43 -2.93
N SER A 122 -7.75 7.67 -4.19
CA SER A 122 -7.69 8.99 -4.81
C SER A 122 -8.60 10.00 -4.09
N LEU A 123 -9.81 9.57 -3.71
CA LEU A 123 -10.76 10.38 -2.95
C LEU A 123 -10.19 10.72 -1.56
N THR A 124 -9.68 9.74 -0.82
CA THR A 124 -9.10 9.93 0.52
C THR A 124 -7.93 10.93 0.50
N ILE A 125 -7.04 10.82 -0.48
CA ILE A 125 -5.93 11.76 -0.68
C ILE A 125 -6.45 13.16 -1.02
N ALA A 126 -7.39 13.27 -1.97
CA ALA A 126 -7.96 14.55 -2.40
C ALA A 126 -8.68 15.29 -1.26
N THR A 127 -9.51 14.58 -0.49
CA THR A 127 -10.23 15.15 0.65
C THR A 127 -9.27 15.70 1.71
N ARG A 128 -8.15 15.01 1.98
CA ARG A 128 -7.14 15.53 2.91
C ARG A 128 -6.38 16.73 2.39
N GLY A 129 -6.01 16.74 1.12
CA GLY A 129 -5.39 17.91 0.49
C GLY A 129 -6.32 19.13 0.60
N LEU A 130 -7.62 18.93 0.39
CA LEU A 130 -8.63 19.97 0.52
C LEU A 130 -8.79 20.46 1.97
N ILE A 131 -8.92 19.56 2.95
CA ILE A 131 -9.05 19.92 4.36
C ILE A 131 -7.79 20.65 4.85
N GLY A 132 -6.60 20.16 4.48
CA GLY A 132 -5.33 20.81 4.81
C GLY A 132 -5.23 22.21 4.22
N LEU A 133 -5.72 22.39 2.98
CA LEU A 133 -5.78 23.70 2.33
C LEU A 133 -6.75 24.66 3.04
N ILE A 134 -7.95 24.19 3.41
CA ILE A 134 -8.95 24.99 4.13
C ILE A 134 -8.37 25.47 5.46
N LEU A 135 -7.76 24.57 6.25
CA LEU A 135 -7.15 24.92 7.54
C LEU A 135 -5.97 25.88 7.38
N TYR A 136 -5.17 25.73 6.32
CA TYR A 136 -4.09 26.67 6.01
C TYR A 136 -4.63 28.08 5.73
N LEU A 137 -5.72 28.18 4.96
CA LEU A 137 -6.37 29.44 4.64
C LEU A 137 -6.99 30.09 5.89
N GLU A 138 -7.65 29.32 6.76
CA GLU A 138 -8.20 29.82 8.02
C GLU A 138 -7.11 30.37 8.94
N LYS A 139 -6.00 29.65 9.08
CA LYS A 139 -4.85 30.10 9.88
C LYS A 139 -4.26 31.40 9.35
N LYS A 140 -4.16 31.55 8.04
CA LYS A 140 -3.65 32.78 7.40
C LYS A 140 -4.61 33.96 7.59
N SER A 141 -5.91 33.72 7.52
CA SER A 141 -6.93 34.76 7.69
C SER A 141 -7.05 35.25 9.14
N SER A 142 -6.72 34.40 10.13
CA SER A 142 -6.76 34.75 11.57
C SER A 142 -5.55 35.55 12.06
N SER A 143 -4.52 35.74 11.23
CA SER A 143 -3.28 36.46 11.59
C SER A 143 -3.24 37.91 11.09
N HIS A 144 -4.37 38.42 10.58
CA HIS A 144 -4.56 39.81 10.17
C HIS A 144 -5.65 40.47 11.02
#